data_AF-A0A349M7Z6-F1
#
_entry.id   AF-A0A349M7Z6-F1
#
_cell.length_a   1.000
_cell.length_b   1.000
_cell.length_c   1.000
_cell.angle_alpha   90.00
_cell.angle_beta   90.00
_cell.angle_gamma   90.00
#
_symmetry.space_group_name_H-M   'P 1'
#
loop_
_entity.id
_entity.type
_entity.pdbx_description
1 polymer ?
#
loop_
_entity_poly.entity_id
_entity_poly.type
_entity_poly.pdbx_seq_one_letter_code
_entity_poly.pdbx_strand_id
1 'polypeptide(L)'
;DTFICSSWYFLRYVDPHNSEQAWSTEEMKRWLPVDQYVGGVEHAILHLLYARFFVKALHDMGYLDFDEPFMRLFHQGMVLGSDGQKMSKSRGNVESPDKYVAKYGADTIRCYMMFIGPFDAGGSFRPDNLEGVWRFLNRFWSVINDNWIAGKGSDKETSESKAIERLRHKTIKRVTEDLSNFRFNTALAALMECNNVLVKHQHEPVAQTSAYRM
;
A
#
# COMPACT_ATOMS: atom_id res chain seq x y z
N ASP A 1 16.42 -1.39 28.42
CA ASP A 1 16.67 -0.93 27.04
C ASP A 1 15.41 -1.19 26.20
N THR A 2 15.01 -0.27 25.32
CA THR A 2 13.77 -0.40 24.52
C THR A 2 13.85 -1.51 23.48
N PHE A 3 15.05 -1.89 23.05
CA PHE A 3 15.24 -2.93 22.04
C PHE A 3 14.90 -4.32 22.55
N ILE A 4 14.91 -4.56 23.86
CA ILE A 4 14.43 -5.83 24.44
C ILE A 4 12.97 -6.07 24.04
N CYS A 5 12.10 -5.07 24.21
CA CYS A 5 10.69 -5.20 23.85
C CYS A 5 10.49 -5.35 22.33
N SER A 6 11.19 -4.54 21.52
CA SER A 6 11.03 -4.59 20.06
C SER A 6 11.67 -5.82 19.40
N SER A 7 12.45 -6.63 20.12
CA SER A 7 13.10 -7.81 19.52
C SER A 7 12.16 -8.99 19.32
N TRP A 8 10.98 -8.99 19.96
CA TRP A 8 10.05 -10.12 19.89
C TRP A 8 8.57 -9.70 19.83
N TYR A 9 8.27 -8.40 19.72
CA TYR A 9 6.89 -7.90 19.69
C TYR A 9 6.01 -8.53 18.59
N PHE A 10 6.61 -8.84 17.43
CA PHE A 10 5.92 -9.52 16.33
C PHE A 10 5.49 -10.95 16.68
N LEU A 11 6.21 -11.62 17.59
CA LEU A 11 5.79 -12.91 18.15
C LEU A 11 4.58 -12.71 19.07
N ARG A 12 4.54 -11.63 19.85
CA ARG A 12 3.43 -11.38 20.78
C ARG A 12 2.13 -10.98 20.06
N TYR A 13 2.20 -10.39 18.87
CA TYR A 13 0.99 -9.99 18.14
C TYR A 13 0.07 -11.13 17.72
N VAL A 14 0.58 -12.35 17.59
CA VAL A 14 -0.26 -13.50 17.23
C VAL A 14 -1.14 -13.94 18.40
N ASP A 15 -0.75 -13.61 19.63
CA ASP A 15 -1.49 -13.97 20.84
C ASP A 15 -1.34 -12.90 21.95
N PRO A 16 -1.86 -11.67 21.74
CA PRO A 16 -1.53 -10.53 22.59
C PRO A 16 -2.20 -10.56 23.97
N HIS A 17 -3.27 -11.32 24.13
CA HIS A 17 -4.11 -11.34 25.33
C HIS A 17 -3.89 -12.56 26.23
N ASN A 18 -3.01 -13.49 25.83
CA ASN A 18 -2.71 -14.65 26.65
C ASN A 18 -1.95 -14.27 27.91
N SER A 19 -2.60 -14.39 29.06
CA SER A 19 -2.02 -14.06 30.37
C SER A 19 -1.22 -15.20 31.00
N GLU A 20 -1.28 -16.41 30.42
CA GLU A 20 -0.65 -17.61 30.98
C GLU A 20 0.68 -17.94 30.31
N GLN A 21 0.82 -17.59 29.01
CA GLN A 21 1.97 -17.90 28.18
C GLN A 21 2.34 -16.71 27.29
N ALA A 22 3.53 -16.77 26.71
CA ALA A 22 3.97 -15.76 25.74
C ALA A 22 3.17 -15.84 24.42
N TRP A 23 2.81 -17.05 23.98
CA TRP A 23 1.99 -17.33 22.80
C TRP A 23 1.56 -18.81 22.79
N SER A 24 0.45 -19.13 22.12
CA SER A 24 0.06 -20.52 21.83
C SER A 24 0.80 -21.09 20.61
N THR A 25 1.06 -22.40 20.59
CA THR A 25 1.66 -23.08 19.42
C THR A 25 0.77 -22.98 18.17
N GLU A 26 -0.55 -22.92 18.36
CA GLU A 26 -1.52 -22.84 17.26
C GLU A 26 -1.41 -21.49 16.53
N GLU A 27 -1.43 -20.38 17.27
CA GLU A 27 -1.34 -19.05 16.66
C GLU A 27 0.04 -18.81 16.01
N MET A 28 1.11 -19.31 16.62
CA MET A 28 2.45 -19.26 16.03
C MET A 28 2.50 -19.92 14.64
N LYS A 29 2.00 -21.15 14.51
CA LYS A 29 1.99 -21.89 13.24
C LYS A 29 1.11 -21.26 12.18
N ARG A 30 0.09 -20.51 12.60
CA ARG A 30 -0.87 -19.87 11.69
C ARG A 30 -0.29 -18.61 11.04
N TRP A 31 0.48 -17.83 11.79
CA TRP A 31 0.83 -16.47 11.39
C TRP A 31 2.31 -16.24 11.12
N LEU A 32 3.20 -17.10 11.64
CA LEU A 32 4.65 -16.88 11.61
C LEU A 32 5.37 -17.97 10.81
N PRO A 33 6.55 -17.66 10.24
CA PRO A 33 7.27 -16.37 10.28
C PRO A 33 6.60 -15.26 9.46
N VAL A 34 7.02 -14.01 9.64
CA VAL A 34 6.43 -12.87 8.93
C VAL A 34 6.82 -12.93 7.45
N ASP A 35 5.85 -13.03 6.54
CA ASP A 35 6.09 -13.13 5.09
C ASP A 35 6.78 -11.90 4.47
N GLN A 36 6.40 -10.71 4.95
CA GLN A 36 6.86 -9.43 4.45
C GLN A 36 6.92 -8.40 5.58
N TYR A 37 8.14 -7.97 5.91
CA TYR A 37 8.40 -6.90 6.85
C TYR A 37 8.83 -5.64 6.11
N VAL A 38 8.30 -4.48 6.51
CA VAL A 38 8.60 -3.18 5.91
C VAL A 38 9.09 -2.25 7.01
N GLY A 39 10.28 -1.68 6.84
CA GLY A 39 10.87 -0.80 7.85
C GLY A 39 12.05 -0.03 7.32
N GLY A 40 12.38 1.11 7.94
CA GLY A 40 13.47 1.95 7.46
C GLY A 40 14.83 1.30 7.68
N VAL A 41 15.79 1.66 6.83
CA VAL A 41 17.16 1.10 6.86
C VAL A 41 17.92 1.47 8.14
N GLU A 42 17.48 2.51 8.86
CA GLU A 42 18.06 2.94 10.13
C GLU A 42 18.07 1.86 11.22
N HIS A 43 17.23 0.83 11.07
CA HIS A 43 17.13 -0.28 12.03
C HIS A 43 17.96 -1.52 11.66
N ALA A 44 18.76 -1.47 10.59
CA ALA A 44 19.54 -2.60 10.06
C ALA A 44 20.46 -3.27 11.10
N ILE A 45 21.20 -2.48 11.87
CA ILE A 45 22.16 -3.00 12.88
C ILE A 45 21.66 -2.92 14.31
N LEU A 46 20.37 -2.61 14.50
CA LEU A 46 19.72 -2.51 15.81
C LEU A 46 18.59 -3.54 15.86
N HIS A 47 17.34 -3.08 15.77
CA HIS A 47 16.16 -3.94 15.86
C HIS A 47 16.22 -5.16 14.94
N LEU A 48 16.66 -5.03 13.68
CA LEU A 48 16.71 -6.17 12.77
C LEU A 48 17.75 -7.22 13.19
N LEU A 49 18.89 -6.79 13.74
CA LEU A 49 19.88 -7.70 14.29
C LEU A 49 19.37 -8.37 15.58
N TYR A 50 18.78 -7.60 16.49
CA TYR A 50 18.28 -8.10 17.76
C TYR A 50 17.08 -9.03 17.58
N ALA A 51 16.17 -8.75 16.65
CA ALA A 51 15.05 -9.62 16.33
C ALA A 51 15.53 -10.99 15.83
N ARG A 52 16.53 -11.02 14.94
CA ARG A 52 17.14 -12.28 14.47
C ARG A 52 17.80 -13.04 15.61
N PHE A 53 18.56 -12.35 16.46
CA PHE A 53 19.18 -12.97 17.63
C PHE A 53 18.13 -13.61 18.56
N PHE A 54 17.05 -12.89 18.88
CA PHE A 54 15.99 -13.40 19.74
C PHE A 54 15.29 -14.62 19.14
N VAL A 55 14.95 -14.59 17.84
CA VAL A 55 14.32 -15.74 17.17
C VAL A 55 15.24 -16.95 17.19
N LYS A 56 16.53 -16.80 16.88
CA LYS A 56 17.47 -17.93 16.91
C LYS A 56 17.64 -18.49 18.31
N ALA A 57 17.76 -17.63 19.33
CA ALA A 57 17.84 -18.08 20.71
C ALA A 57 16.58 -18.84 21.15
N LEU A 58 15.39 -18.35 20.80
CA LEU A 58 14.12 -19.00 21.14
C LEU A 58 13.91 -20.31 20.38
N HIS A 59 14.35 -20.36 19.13
CA HIS A 59 14.39 -21.59 18.32
C HIS A 59 15.30 -22.64 18.98
N ASP A 60 16.53 -22.27 19.36
CA ASP A 60 17.48 -23.18 20.00
C ASP A 60 16.98 -23.69 21.37
N MET A 61 16.16 -22.89 22.06
CA MET A 61 15.46 -23.28 23.29
C MET A 61 14.20 -24.14 23.05
N GLY A 62 13.80 -24.36 21.79
CA GLY A 62 12.64 -25.17 21.41
C GLY A 62 11.29 -24.46 21.47
N TYR A 63 11.27 -23.13 21.58
CA TYR A 63 10.02 -22.35 21.61
C TYR A 63 9.47 -22.00 20.22
N LEU A 64 10.30 -22.06 19.18
CA LEU A 64 9.96 -21.72 17.80
C LEU A 64 10.39 -22.85 16.86
N ASP A 65 9.64 -23.05 15.77
CA ASP A 65 9.93 -24.00 14.68
C ASP A 65 10.55 -23.33 13.44
N PHE A 66 10.94 -22.06 13.56
CA PHE A 66 11.64 -21.28 12.54
C PHE A 66 12.80 -20.49 13.16
N ASP A 67 13.82 -20.17 12.36
CA ASP A 67 15.06 -19.54 12.82
C ASP A 67 15.31 -18.12 12.26
N GLU A 68 14.40 -17.61 11.42
CA GLU A 68 14.43 -16.22 10.93
C GLU A 68 13.04 -15.57 11.09
N PRO A 69 12.95 -14.33 11.63
CA PRO A 69 11.68 -13.66 11.90
C PRO A 69 10.94 -13.19 10.65
N PHE A 70 11.68 -12.79 9.62
CA PHE A 70 11.15 -12.08 8.45
C PHE A 70 11.62 -12.76 7.17
N MET A 71 10.69 -13.35 6.40
CA MET A 71 10.98 -14.05 5.15
C MET A 71 11.41 -13.10 4.03
N ARG A 72 10.79 -11.91 3.99
CA ARG A 72 11.17 -10.81 3.11
C ARG A 72 11.22 -9.51 3.88
N LEU A 73 12.28 -8.74 3.68
CA LEU A 73 12.46 -7.41 4.22
C LEU A 73 12.46 -6.40 3.07
N PHE A 74 11.66 -5.34 3.20
CA PHE A 74 11.64 -4.23 2.26
C PHE A 74 11.92 -2.92 3.00
N HIS A 75 12.91 -2.16 2.53
CA HIS A 75 13.21 -0.85 3.10
C HIS A 75 12.46 0.23 2.32
N GLN A 76 11.50 0.89 2.96
CA GLN A 76 10.89 2.08 2.37
C GLN A 76 11.87 3.26 2.42
N GLY A 77 11.78 4.13 1.42
CA GLY A 77 12.56 5.35 1.36
C GLY A 77 12.08 6.40 2.34
N MET A 78 12.96 7.37 2.63
CA MET A 78 12.65 8.45 3.55
C MET A 78 11.76 9.50 2.90
N VAL A 79 10.73 9.93 3.62
CA VAL A 79 9.91 11.08 3.23
C VAL A 79 10.56 12.33 3.77
N LEU A 80 10.91 13.24 2.86
CA LEU A 80 11.54 14.52 3.17
C LEU A 80 10.47 15.61 3.23
N GLY A 81 10.77 16.70 3.95
CA GLY A 81 9.97 17.91 3.91
C GLY A 81 9.98 18.54 2.52
N SER A 82 9.14 19.57 2.35
CA SER A 82 9.10 20.38 1.12
C SER A 82 10.44 21.09 0.85
N ASP A 83 11.22 21.31 1.90
CA ASP A 83 12.60 21.83 1.90
C ASP A 83 13.66 20.80 1.48
N GLY A 84 13.27 19.55 1.22
CA GLY A 84 14.19 18.47 0.87
C GLY A 84 15.01 17.94 2.05
N GLN A 85 14.68 18.31 3.28
CA GLN A 85 15.37 17.85 4.48
C GLN A 85 14.57 16.78 5.22
N LYS A 86 15.25 15.93 6.00
CA LYS A 86 14.57 15.01 6.91
C LYS A 86 13.68 15.81 7.87
N MET A 87 12.40 15.44 7.95
CA MET A 87 11.45 16.08 8.84
C MET A 87 11.83 15.86 10.31
N SER A 88 11.85 16.94 11.10
CA SER A 88 12.06 16.86 12.55
C SER A 88 11.42 18.03 13.29
N LYS A 89 10.97 17.79 14.53
CA LYS A 89 10.40 18.86 15.39
C LYS A 89 11.39 20.01 15.59
N SER A 90 12.67 19.72 15.76
CA SER A 90 13.73 20.71 15.94
C SER A 90 13.94 21.63 14.73
N ARG A 91 13.58 21.17 13.52
CA ARG A 91 13.67 21.95 12.28
C ARG A 91 12.38 22.70 11.96
N GLY A 92 11.29 22.44 12.66
CA GLY A 92 9.98 23.05 12.39
C GLY A 92 9.39 22.69 11.03
N ASN A 93 9.95 21.71 10.32
CA ASN A 93 9.55 21.32 8.96
C ASN A 93 8.67 20.05 8.93
N VAL A 94 8.07 19.68 10.06
CA VAL A 94 7.17 18.52 10.15
C VAL A 94 5.83 18.87 9.51
N GLU A 95 5.45 18.12 8.49
CA GLU A 95 4.13 18.21 7.88
C GLU A 95 3.18 17.21 8.57
N SER A 96 2.17 17.73 9.29
CA SER A 96 1.09 16.89 9.82
C SER A 96 0.11 16.51 8.70
N PRO A 97 -0.29 15.23 8.59
CA PRO A 97 -1.26 14.78 7.59
C PRO A 97 -2.68 15.29 7.88
N ASP A 98 -3.04 15.59 9.13
CA ASP A 98 -4.44 15.82 9.54
C ASP A 98 -5.12 16.94 8.77
N LYS A 99 -4.41 18.06 8.55
CA LYS A 99 -4.94 19.20 7.77
C LYS A 99 -5.24 18.82 6.33
N TYR A 100 -4.45 17.92 5.75
CA TYR A 100 -4.66 17.42 4.39
C TYR A 100 -5.77 16.38 4.37
N VAL A 101 -5.92 15.55 5.41
CA VAL A 101 -7.00 14.55 5.50
C VAL A 101 -8.33 15.27 5.56
N ALA A 102 -8.44 16.32 6.38
CA ALA A 102 -9.64 17.13 6.49
C ALA A 102 -10.03 17.81 5.16
N LYS A 103 -9.04 18.22 4.35
CA LYS A 103 -9.27 18.91 3.07
C LYS A 103 -9.53 17.96 1.89
N TYR A 104 -8.75 16.89 1.78
CA TYR A 104 -8.68 16.04 0.59
C TYR A 104 -9.13 14.59 0.82
N GLY A 105 -9.37 14.19 2.07
CA GLY A 105 -9.65 12.81 2.44
C GLY A 105 -8.39 11.94 2.59
N ALA A 106 -8.51 10.85 3.33
CA ALA A 106 -7.41 9.93 3.61
C ALA A 106 -6.86 9.27 2.33
N ASP A 107 -7.73 8.93 1.37
CA ASP A 107 -7.34 8.23 0.14
C ASP A 107 -6.43 9.09 -0.75
N THR A 108 -6.69 10.40 -0.85
CA THR A 108 -5.81 11.31 -1.59
C THR A 108 -4.39 11.26 -1.04
N ILE A 109 -4.22 11.27 0.28
CA ILE A 109 -2.91 11.25 0.91
C ILE A 109 -2.25 9.89 0.74
N ARG A 110 -2.97 8.80 0.98
CA ARG A 110 -2.44 7.44 0.80
C ARG A 110 -1.96 7.22 -0.63
N CYS A 111 -2.80 7.54 -1.62
CA CYS A 111 -2.44 7.45 -3.02
C CYS A 111 -1.26 8.37 -3.36
N TYR A 112 -1.24 9.60 -2.84
CA TYR A 112 -0.11 10.50 -3.05
C TYR A 112 1.19 9.91 -2.50
N MET A 113 1.21 9.43 -1.26
CA MET A 113 2.39 8.80 -0.66
C MET A 113 2.90 7.61 -1.46
N MET A 114 1.99 6.84 -2.05
CA MET A 114 2.31 5.71 -2.92
C MET A 114 2.71 6.11 -4.35
N PHE A 115 2.48 7.36 -4.76
CA PHE A 115 2.69 7.85 -6.12
C PHE A 115 3.90 8.77 -6.29
N ILE A 116 4.41 9.38 -5.21
CA ILE A 116 5.53 10.34 -5.24
C ILE A 116 6.77 9.78 -5.96
N GLY A 117 7.00 8.47 -5.87
CA GLY A 117 8.13 7.80 -6.50
C GLY A 117 8.18 6.31 -6.16
N PRO A 118 9.27 5.62 -6.53
CA PRO A 118 9.54 4.26 -6.07
C PRO A 118 9.51 4.18 -4.54
N PHE A 119 8.90 3.13 -4.00
CA PHE A 119 8.62 3.02 -2.56
C PHE A 119 9.90 2.96 -1.71
N ASP A 120 10.98 2.44 -2.25
CA ASP A 120 12.33 2.35 -1.66
C ASP A 120 13.14 3.65 -1.78
N ALA A 121 12.84 4.50 -2.76
CA ALA A 121 13.53 5.77 -2.97
C ALA A 121 13.01 6.90 -2.06
N GLY A 122 11.71 6.87 -1.73
CA GLY A 122 11.06 7.93 -0.94
C GLY A 122 10.82 9.19 -1.75
N GLY A 123 10.96 10.37 -1.14
CA GLY A 123 10.82 11.65 -1.85
C GLY A 123 10.40 12.81 -0.97
N SER A 124 10.41 14.02 -1.55
CA SER A 124 9.92 15.22 -0.88
C SER A 124 8.40 15.29 -0.89
N PHE A 125 7.82 15.48 0.30
CA PHE A 125 6.41 15.78 0.45
C PHE A 125 6.11 17.19 -0.06
N ARG A 126 5.32 17.28 -1.12
CA ARG A 126 4.92 18.52 -1.81
C ARG A 126 3.39 18.61 -1.80
N PRO A 127 2.80 19.40 -0.88
CA PRO A 127 1.36 19.50 -0.73
C PRO A 127 0.62 19.87 -2.02
N ASP A 128 1.23 20.70 -2.87
CA ASP A 128 0.64 21.14 -4.14
C ASP A 128 0.31 19.98 -5.09
N ASN A 129 1.01 18.85 -4.97
CA ASN A 129 0.79 17.67 -5.80
C ASN A 129 -0.41 16.82 -5.34
N LEU A 130 -0.93 17.04 -4.12
CA LEU A 130 -2.13 16.34 -3.62
C LEU A 130 -3.35 16.62 -4.49
N GLU A 131 -3.45 17.84 -5.02
CA GLU A 131 -4.53 18.30 -5.87
C GLU A 131 -4.69 17.40 -7.12
N GLY A 132 -3.58 16.95 -7.72
CA GLY A 132 -3.61 16.06 -8.88
C GLY A 132 -4.23 14.69 -8.57
N VAL A 133 -3.87 14.11 -7.41
CA VAL A 133 -4.41 12.83 -6.94
C VAL A 133 -5.88 12.97 -6.56
N TRP A 134 -6.25 14.05 -5.89
CA TRP A 134 -7.64 14.35 -5.53
C TRP A 134 -8.54 14.47 -6.78
N ARG A 135 -8.07 15.19 -7.82
CA ARG A 135 -8.78 15.27 -9.11
C ARG A 135 -8.89 13.93 -9.83
N PHE A 136 -7.88 13.08 -9.70
CA PHE A 136 -7.96 11.72 -10.24
C PHE A 136 -9.07 10.92 -9.57
N LEU A 137 -9.12 10.91 -8.23
CA LEU A 137 -10.15 10.19 -7.46
C LEU A 137 -11.56 10.71 -7.74
N ASN A 138 -11.74 12.04 -7.83
CA ASN A 138 -13.05 12.62 -8.17
C ASN A 138 -13.49 12.31 -9.60
N ARG A 139 -12.57 12.28 -10.57
CA ARG A 139 -12.90 11.88 -11.94
C ARG A 139 -13.34 10.42 -12.00
N PHE A 140 -12.63 9.55 -11.28
CA PHE A 140 -13.03 8.15 -11.14
C PHE A 140 -14.43 8.01 -10.52
N TRP A 141 -14.70 8.79 -9.46
CA TRP A 141 -16.03 8.83 -8.84
C TRP A 141 -17.12 9.28 -9.81
N SER A 142 -16.87 10.33 -10.61
CA SER A 142 -17.81 10.82 -11.64
C SER A 142 -18.11 9.74 -12.67
N VAL A 143 -17.07 9.06 -13.20
CA VAL A 143 -17.25 7.97 -14.18
C VAL A 143 -18.21 6.92 -13.65
N ILE A 144 -18.04 6.52 -12.39
CA ILE A 144 -18.93 5.54 -11.75
C ILE A 144 -20.33 6.10 -11.56
N ASN A 145 -20.47 7.28 -10.98
CA ASN A 145 -21.77 7.83 -10.64
C ASN A 145 -22.62 8.16 -11.87
N ASP A 146 -22.00 8.65 -12.95
CA ASP A 146 -22.70 9.08 -14.16
C ASP A 146 -23.11 7.89 -15.05
N ASN A 147 -22.40 6.75 -14.93
CA ASN A 147 -22.62 5.56 -15.77
C ASN A 147 -23.14 4.36 -14.99
N TRP A 148 -23.46 4.53 -13.70
CA TRP A 148 -24.05 3.47 -12.91
C TRP A 148 -25.48 3.19 -13.38
N ILE A 149 -25.72 1.97 -13.87
CA ILE A 149 -27.05 1.51 -14.27
C ILE A 149 -27.45 0.37 -13.33
N ALA A 150 -28.57 0.52 -12.65
CA ALA A 150 -29.18 -0.58 -11.90
C ALA A 150 -29.67 -1.68 -12.87
N GLY A 151 -29.22 -2.93 -12.68
CA GLY A 151 -29.61 -4.09 -13.51
C GLY A 151 -28.52 -4.60 -14.45
N LYS A 152 -28.84 -5.46 -15.43
CA LYS A 152 -27.88 -5.97 -16.43
C LYS A 152 -27.65 -4.95 -17.55
N GLY A 153 -26.40 -4.81 -17.98
CA GLY A 153 -25.98 -3.88 -19.02
C GLY A 153 -26.20 -4.51 -20.37
N SER A 154 -26.00 -3.76 -21.44
CA SER A 154 -25.96 -4.42 -22.74
C SER A 154 -24.73 -5.33 -22.81
N ASP A 155 -24.96 -6.63 -23.02
CA ASP A 155 -23.90 -7.62 -23.31
C ASP A 155 -23.55 -7.65 -24.81
N LYS A 156 -24.07 -6.69 -25.59
CA LYS A 156 -23.76 -6.61 -27.01
C LYS A 156 -22.30 -6.20 -27.19
N GLU A 157 -21.52 -7.14 -27.70
CA GLU A 157 -20.10 -6.96 -27.90
C GLU A 157 -19.83 -6.05 -29.11
N THR A 158 -19.10 -4.94 -28.89
CA THR A 158 -18.65 -4.02 -29.93
C THR A 158 -17.12 -3.96 -29.99
N SER A 159 -16.55 -3.30 -31.00
CA SER A 159 -15.10 -3.05 -31.07
C SER A 159 -14.59 -2.28 -29.85
N GLU A 160 -15.37 -1.31 -29.39
CA GLU A 160 -15.08 -0.43 -28.27
C GLU A 160 -15.20 -1.18 -26.94
N SER A 161 -16.25 -1.99 -26.76
CA SER A 161 -16.41 -2.80 -25.55
C SER A 161 -15.27 -3.80 -25.41
N LYS A 162 -14.87 -4.47 -26.50
CA LYS A 162 -13.68 -5.34 -26.54
C LYS A 162 -12.39 -4.59 -26.20
N ALA A 163 -12.27 -3.32 -26.62
CA ALA A 163 -11.07 -2.53 -26.34
C ALA A 163 -10.96 -2.19 -24.85
N ILE A 164 -12.07 -1.80 -24.22
CA ILE A 164 -12.14 -1.52 -22.77
C ILE A 164 -11.89 -2.78 -21.95
N GLU A 165 -12.50 -3.92 -22.34
CA GLU A 165 -12.23 -5.23 -21.74
C GLU A 165 -10.74 -5.60 -21.75
N ARG A 166 -10.09 -5.45 -22.91
CA ARG A 166 -8.65 -5.68 -23.03
C ARG A 166 -7.83 -4.73 -22.15
N LEU A 167 -8.20 -3.44 -22.12
CA LEU A 167 -7.54 -2.46 -21.27
C LEU A 167 -7.68 -2.83 -19.78
N ARG A 168 -8.87 -3.27 -19.36
CA ARG A 168 -9.14 -3.70 -17.98
C ARG A 168 -8.26 -4.88 -17.60
N HIS A 169 -8.23 -5.96 -18.40
CA HIS A 169 -7.36 -7.10 -18.10
C HIS A 169 -5.87 -6.75 -18.09
N LYS A 170 -5.41 -5.90 -19.01
CA LYS A 170 -4.03 -5.39 -18.99
C LYS A 170 -3.73 -4.61 -17.70
N THR A 171 -4.68 -3.77 -17.27
CA THR A 171 -4.55 -2.96 -16.05
C THR A 171 -4.55 -3.86 -14.82
N ILE A 172 -5.47 -4.82 -14.71
CA ILE A 172 -5.52 -5.79 -13.61
C ILE A 172 -4.21 -6.55 -13.50
N LYS A 173 -3.70 -7.08 -14.62
CA LYS A 173 -2.42 -7.79 -14.64
C LYS A 173 -1.28 -6.90 -14.14
N ARG A 174 -1.12 -5.71 -14.73
CA ARG A 174 -0.05 -4.76 -14.36
C ARG A 174 -0.13 -4.34 -12.90
N VAL A 175 -1.31 -3.97 -12.41
CA VAL A 175 -1.51 -3.57 -11.01
C VAL A 175 -1.22 -4.72 -10.06
N THR A 176 -1.67 -5.94 -10.37
CA THR A 176 -1.39 -7.13 -9.54
C THR A 176 0.12 -7.40 -9.45
N GLU A 177 0.81 -7.37 -10.59
CA GLU A 177 2.26 -7.55 -10.66
C GLU A 177 3.02 -6.41 -9.95
N ASP A 178 2.55 -5.17 -10.05
CA ASP A 178 3.21 -4.04 -9.40
C ASP A 178 3.00 -4.03 -7.89
N LEU A 179 1.78 -4.34 -7.40
CA LEU A 179 1.49 -4.44 -5.96
C LEU A 179 2.33 -5.51 -5.27
N SER A 180 2.46 -6.69 -5.89
CA SER A 180 3.29 -7.79 -5.34
C SER A 180 4.78 -7.44 -5.26
N ASN A 181 5.24 -6.45 -6.04
CA ASN A 181 6.63 -6.00 -6.09
C ASN A 181 6.82 -4.60 -5.47
N PHE A 182 5.86 -4.09 -4.70
CA PHE A 182 5.93 -2.77 -4.06
C PHE A 182 6.13 -1.58 -5.03
N ARG A 183 5.76 -1.76 -6.30
CA ARG A 183 5.80 -0.72 -7.35
C ARG A 183 4.50 0.10 -7.36
N PHE A 184 4.15 0.69 -6.22
CA PHE A 184 2.85 1.34 -6.04
C PHE A 184 2.63 2.55 -6.96
N ASN A 185 3.70 3.27 -7.29
CA ASN A 185 3.65 4.43 -8.17
C ASN A 185 3.24 4.04 -9.60
N THR A 186 3.78 2.95 -10.14
CA THR A 186 3.43 2.46 -11.48
C THR A 186 2.06 1.77 -11.49
N ALA A 187 1.66 1.12 -10.38
CA ALA A 187 0.31 0.62 -10.22
C ALA A 187 -0.73 1.76 -10.29
N LEU A 188 -0.49 2.86 -9.57
CA LEU A 188 -1.35 4.04 -9.62
C LEU A 188 -1.32 4.72 -11.00
N ALA A 189 -0.16 4.79 -11.66
CA ALA A 189 -0.08 5.30 -13.03
C ALA A 189 -0.96 4.47 -14.00
N ALA A 190 -0.93 3.14 -13.89
CA ALA A 190 -1.77 2.25 -14.69
C ALA A 190 -3.27 2.48 -14.45
N LEU A 191 -3.67 2.71 -13.20
CA LEU A 191 -5.05 3.05 -12.84
C LEU A 191 -5.47 4.42 -13.39
N MET A 192 -4.58 5.42 -13.33
CA MET A 192 -4.82 6.74 -13.92
C MET A 192 -4.94 6.68 -15.44
N GLU A 193 -4.08 5.91 -16.12
CA GLU A 193 -4.16 5.65 -17.57
C GLU A 193 -5.50 5.00 -17.94
N CYS A 194 -5.91 3.96 -17.21
CA CYS A 194 -7.19 3.31 -17.39
C CYS A 194 -8.35 4.29 -17.19
N ASN A 195 -8.33 5.05 -16.09
CA ASN A 195 -9.36 6.04 -15.78
C ASN A 195 -9.46 7.13 -16.86
N ASN A 196 -8.35 7.58 -17.45
CA ASN A 196 -8.40 8.56 -18.54
C ASN A 196 -9.14 8.02 -19.78
N VAL A 197 -8.98 6.73 -20.09
CA VAL A 197 -9.74 6.09 -21.18
C VAL A 197 -11.22 6.00 -20.83
N LEU A 198 -11.55 5.65 -19.59
CA LEU A 198 -12.95 5.64 -19.14
C LEU A 198 -13.56 7.06 -19.19
N VAL A 199 -12.90 8.07 -18.63
CA VAL A 199 -13.40 9.46 -18.72
C VAL A 199 -13.66 9.88 -20.18
N LYS A 200 -12.81 9.46 -21.13
CA LYS A 200 -12.99 9.78 -22.55
C LYS A 200 -14.26 9.17 -23.16
N HIS A 201 -14.61 7.95 -22.77
CA HIS A 201 -15.75 7.21 -23.34
C HIS A 201 -17.02 7.31 -22.49
N GLN A 202 -17.01 8.08 -21.40
CA GLN A 202 -18.06 8.09 -20.36
C GLN A 202 -19.44 8.60 -20.81
N HIS A 203 -19.54 9.21 -21.99
CA HIS A 203 -20.82 9.68 -22.55
C HIS A 203 -21.16 8.99 -23.88
N GLU A 204 -20.41 7.94 -24.22
CA GLU A 204 -20.64 7.13 -25.42
C GLU A 204 -21.50 5.90 -25.10
N PRO A 205 -22.16 5.28 -26.10
CA PRO A 205 -22.99 4.09 -25.87
C PRO A 205 -22.26 2.94 -25.19
N VAL A 206 -20.93 2.84 -25.37
CA VAL A 206 -20.10 1.81 -24.73
C VAL A 206 -20.11 1.92 -23.20
N ALA A 207 -20.36 3.10 -22.64
CA ALA A 207 -20.47 3.31 -21.20
C ALA A 207 -21.66 2.58 -20.57
N GLN A 208 -22.66 2.20 -21.38
CA GLN A 208 -23.85 1.46 -20.95
C GLN A 208 -23.71 -0.07 -21.08
N THR A 209 -22.53 -0.54 -21.49
CA THR A 209 -22.23 -1.97 -21.68
C THR A 209 -21.66 -2.60 -20.41
N SER A 210 -21.63 -3.94 -20.35
CA SER A 210 -20.97 -4.66 -19.26
C SER A 210 -19.46 -4.40 -19.18
N ALA A 211 -18.82 -3.96 -20.28
CA ALA A 211 -17.40 -3.63 -20.30
C ALA A 211 -17.04 -2.43 -19.41
N TYR A 212 -18.00 -1.52 -19.18
CA TYR A 212 -17.84 -0.34 -18.32
C TYR A 212 -18.13 -0.61 -16.85
N ARG A 213 -18.63 -1.80 -16.52
CA ARG A 213 -18.89 -2.20 -15.15
C ARG A 213 -17.58 -2.63 -14.52
N MET A 214 -17.26 -2.02 -13.38
CA MET A 214 -16.15 -2.43 -12.53
C MET A 214 -16.49 -3.70 -11.76
#